data_AF-A0A226S2S4-F1
#
_entry.id   AF-A0A226S2S4-F1
#
_cell.length_a   1.000
_cell.length_b   1.000
_cell.length_c   1.000
_cell.angle_alpha   90.00
_cell.angle_beta   90.00
_cell.angle_gamma   90.00
#
_symmetry.space_group_name_H-M   'P 1'
#
loop_
_entity.id
_entity.type
_entity.pdbx_description
1 polymer ?
#
loop_
_entity_poly.entity_id
_entity_poly.type
_entity_poly.pdbx_seq_one_letter_code
_entity_poly.pdbx_strand_id
1 'polypeptide(L)'
;MDIAEITKMIEAVKQIIEKNDYIDLPLFQNSSQLRLKGNNYNFILDLNRKGHRRPKCTFQLREKRNKEQPLVRVDIIGRPHQNPVGDFKWSNKVIPCPHLHRADFPKYGTHVAVPLLEKNENFQLSQNDLNNLCECLKKTLKFLNVDNINSYNFREQESLF
;
A
#
# COMPACT_ATOMS: atom_id res chain seq x y z
N MET A 1 4.93 18.38 5.12
CA MET A 1 6.00 17.83 4.25
C MET A 1 5.72 18.35 2.85
N ASP A 2 6.72 18.89 2.16
CA ASP A 2 6.55 19.28 0.76
C ASP A 2 6.51 18.03 -0.14
N ILE A 3 6.04 18.20 -1.38
CA ILE A 3 5.87 17.08 -2.32
C ILE A 3 7.21 16.40 -2.63
N ALA A 4 8.30 17.16 -2.76
CA ALA A 4 9.61 16.60 -3.10
C ALA A 4 10.15 15.70 -1.98
N GLU A 5 9.94 16.09 -0.72
CA GLU A 5 10.26 15.26 0.44
C GLU A 5 9.41 13.98 0.48
N ILE A 6 8.09 14.09 0.21
CA ILE A 6 7.19 12.94 0.14
C ILE A 6 7.66 11.96 -0.95
N THR A 7 7.94 12.43 -2.16
CA THR A 7 8.43 11.59 -3.25
C THR A 7 9.74 10.90 -2.86
N LYS A 8 10.70 11.62 -2.27
CA LYS A 8 11.94 11.03 -1.75
C LYS A 8 11.69 9.91 -0.75
N MET A 9 10.72 10.07 0.16
CA MET A 9 10.36 9.03 1.14
C MET A 9 9.69 7.81 0.49
N ILE A 10 8.81 8.02 -0.49
CA ILE A 10 8.16 6.95 -1.24
C ILE A 10 9.21 6.13 -1.99
N GLU A 11 10.13 6.81 -2.69
CA GLU A 11 11.14 6.19 -3.55
C GLU A 11 12.37 5.65 -2.79
N ALA A 12 12.58 6.07 -1.55
CA ALA A 12 13.71 5.61 -0.75
C ALA A 12 13.78 4.08 -0.69
N VAL A 13 14.99 3.52 -0.79
CA VAL A 13 15.22 2.10 -0.51
C VAL A 13 14.92 1.82 0.97
N LYS A 14 14.21 0.73 1.22
CA LYS A 14 13.76 0.31 2.54
C LYS A 14 14.16 -1.14 2.79
N GLN A 15 14.30 -1.50 4.05
CA GLN A 15 14.53 -2.88 4.48
C GLN A 15 13.55 -3.24 5.60
N ILE A 16 13.02 -4.45 5.55
CA ILE A 16 12.27 -5.06 6.65
C ILE A 16 13.26 -5.29 7.80
N ILE A 17 12.84 -4.96 9.03
CA ILE A 17 13.67 -5.11 10.25
C ILE A 17 13.01 -6.02 11.29
N GLU A 18 12.14 -6.91 10.84
CA GLU A 18 11.54 -7.92 11.71
C GLU A 18 12.55 -9.01 12.07
N LYS A 19 12.47 -9.48 13.31
CA LYS A 19 13.34 -10.53 13.84
C LYS A 19 12.97 -11.93 13.34
N ASN A 20 11.71 -12.11 12.96
CA ASN A 20 11.20 -13.40 12.50
C ASN A 20 11.38 -13.51 10.99
N ASP A 21 11.79 -14.67 10.51
CA ASP A 21 11.92 -14.95 9.06
C ASP A 21 10.56 -15.04 8.36
N TYR A 22 9.46 -14.99 9.11
CA TYR A 22 8.10 -15.04 8.58
C TYR A 22 7.39 -13.70 8.75
N ILE A 23 6.81 -13.23 7.66
CA ILE A 23 5.85 -12.12 7.64
C ILE A 23 4.46 -12.70 7.51
N ASP A 24 3.70 -12.59 8.60
CA ASP A 24 2.31 -13.03 8.66
C ASP A 24 1.40 -11.88 8.24
N LEU A 25 0.57 -12.11 7.21
CA LEU A 25 -0.58 -11.25 7.01
C LEU A 25 -1.56 -11.46 8.17
N PRO A 26 -2.22 -10.39 8.64
CA PRO A 26 -3.20 -10.53 9.71
C PRO A 26 -4.38 -11.39 9.21
N LEU A 27 -5.06 -12.02 10.16
CA LEU A 27 -6.36 -12.63 9.92
C LEU A 27 -7.43 -11.59 9.57
N PHE A 28 -8.56 -12.03 9.03
CA PHE A 28 -9.72 -11.17 8.87
C PHE A 28 -10.12 -10.52 10.20
N GLN A 29 -10.62 -9.27 10.14
CA GLN A 29 -10.90 -8.39 11.28
C GLN A 29 -9.70 -7.92 12.09
N ASN A 30 -8.48 -8.34 11.76
CA ASN A 30 -7.27 -7.95 12.45
C ASN A 30 -6.40 -7.00 11.63
N SER A 31 -5.40 -6.45 12.29
CA SER A 31 -4.37 -5.62 11.67
C SER A 31 -3.02 -5.93 12.31
N SER A 32 -1.96 -5.85 11.51
CA SER A 32 -0.57 -5.91 11.98
C SER A 32 0.23 -4.78 11.35
N GLN A 33 1.49 -4.64 11.77
CA GLN A 33 2.41 -3.63 11.25
C GLN A 33 3.73 -4.29 10.92
N LEU A 34 4.28 -3.91 9.78
CA LEU A 34 5.63 -4.25 9.38
C LEU A 34 6.52 -3.02 9.53
N ARG A 35 7.62 -3.16 10.28
CA ARG A 35 8.60 -2.07 10.42
C ARG A 35 9.58 -2.12 9.27
N LEU A 36 9.77 -0.97 8.63
CA LEU A 36 10.75 -0.80 7.57
C LEU A 36 11.74 0.30 7.95
N LYS A 37 13.01 0.12 7.57
CA LYS A 37 14.08 1.09 7.79
C LYS A 37 14.66 1.51 6.45
N GLY A 38 14.71 2.82 6.19
CA GLY A 38 15.56 3.41 5.16
C GLY A 38 16.78 4.08 5.78
N ASN A 39 17.63 4.68 4.95
CA ASN A 39 18.84 5.37 5.42
C ASN A 39 18.53 6.55 6.36
N ASN A 40 17.61 7.41 5.94
CA ASN A 40 17.29 8.66 6.65
C ASN A 40 15.93 8.61 7.36
N TYR A 41 15.10 7.63 7.03
CA TYR A 41 13.70 7.56 7.46
C TYR A 41 13.40 6.17 8.02
N ASN A 42 12.49 6.12 8.98
CA ASN A 42 11.91 4.87 9.44
C ASN A 42 10.44 4.86 9.05
N PHE A 43 9.94 3.71 8.63
CA PHE A 43 8.59 3.58 8.14
C PHE A 43 7.84 2.48 8.87
N ILE A 44 6.52 2.60 8.80
CA ILE A 44 5.58 1.57 9.23
C ILE A 44 4.72 1.27 8.01
N LEU A 45 4.63 0.00 7.65
CA LEU A 45 3.65 -0.50 6.70
C LEU A 45 2.53 -1.18 7.49
N ASP A 46 1.37 -0.55 7.55
CA ASP A 46 0.19 -1.15 8.14
C ASP A 46 -0.35 -2.22 7.20
N LEU A 47 -0.53 -3.42 7.73
CA LEU A 47 -1.26 -4.51 7.08
C LEU A 47 -2.62 -4.57 7.75
N ASN A 48 -3.67 -4.05 7.11
CA ASN A 48 -4.97 -3.92 7.75
C ASN A 48 -6.05 -4.74 7.04
N ARG A 49 -6.66 -5.67 7.79
CA ARG A 49 -7.85 -6.42 7.39
C ARG A 49 -9.06 -6.19 8.31
N LYS A 50 -8.99 -5.17 9.18
CA LYS A 50 -10.06 -4.80 10.09
C LYS A 50 -11.20 -4.06 9.38
N GLY A 51 -12.44 -4.47 9.62
CA GLY A 51 -13.65 -3.80 9.11
C GLY A 51 -14.94 -4.59 9.40
N HIS A 52 -16.02 -3.90 9.81
CA HIS A 52 -17.25 -4.54 10.27
C HIS A 52 -18.24 -4.96 9.18
N ARG A 53 -18.32 -4.24 8.05
CA ARG A 53 -19.42 -4.42 7.07
C ARG A 53 -19.03 -5.11 5.76
N ARG A 54 -17.75 -5.12 5.41
CA ARG A 54 -17.19 -5.80 4.23
C ARG A 54 -15.75 -6.21 4.54
N PRO A 55 -15.24 -7.31 3.93
CA PRO A 55 -13.82 -7.59 3.91
C PRO A 55 -13.07 -6.33 3.47
N LYS A 56 -12.04 -5.98 4.22
CA LYS A 56 -11.12 -4.88 3.90
C LYS A 56 -9.73 -5.48 3.84
N CYS A 57 -8.93 -5.05 2.90
CA CYS A 57 -7.50 -5.39 2.86
C CYS A 57 -6.75 -4.19 2.30
N THR A 58 -5.97 -3.54 3.14
CA THR A 58 -5.25 -2.31 2.79
C THR A 58 -3.83 -2.36 3.32
N PHE A 59 -2.86 -2.03 2.47
CA PHE A 59 -1.45 -1.88 2.84
C PHE A 59 -1.09 -0.39 2.82
N GLN A 60 -0.71 0.17 3.96
CA GLN A 60 -0.51 1.62 4.09
C GLN A 60 0.89 1.95 4.62
N LEU A 61 1.70 2.61 3.79
CA LEU A 61 3.02 3.08 4.17
C LEU A 61 2.90 4.45 4.87
N ARG A 62 3.58 4.59 6.00
CA ARG A 62 3.72 5.83 6.77
C ARG A 62 5.15 6.04 7.21
N GLU A 63 5.57 7.30 7.31
CA GLU A 63 6.80 7.64 8.02
C GLU A 63 6.54 7.61 9.54
N LYS A 64 7.50 7.10 10.31
CA LYS A 64 7.32 6.79 11.73
C LYS A 64 7.11 8.02 12.61
N ARG A 65 7.69 9.17 12.27
CA ARG A 65 7.54 10.46 12.98
C ARG A 65 6.30 11.23 12.53
N ASN A 66 5.82 11.03 11.30
CA ASN A 66 4.60 11.65 10.77
C ASN A 66 3.52 10.61 10.40
N LYS A 67 2.96 9.97 11.44
CA LYS A 67 2.01 8.86 11.28
C LYS A 67 0.60 9.27 10.82
N GLU A 68 0.27 10.55 10.93
CA GLU A 68 -1.04 11.08 10.55
C GLU A 68 -1.19 11.23 9.03
N GLN A 69 -0.07 11.29 8.30
CA GLN A 69 -0.05 11.43 6.85
C GLN A 69 0.42 10.12 6.18
N PRO A 70 -0.49 9.30 5.64
CA PRO A 70 -0.12 8.18 4.78
C PRO A 70 0.69 8.65 3.59
N LEU A 71 1.80 7.97 3.28
CA LEU A 71 2.61 8.23 2.08
C LEU A 71 2.02 7.50 0.88
N VAL A 72 1.69 6.23 1.07
CA VAL A 72 1.10 5.35 0.06
C VAL A 72 0.03 4.50 0.72
N ARG A 73 -1.10 4.30 0.04
CA ARG A 73 -2.10 3.31 0.44
C ARG A 73 -2.51 2.47 -0.75
N VAL A 74 -2.34 1.16 -0.64
CA VAL A 74 -2.79 0.15 -1.60
C VAL A 74 -4.04 -0.48 -1.03
N ASP A 75 -5.19 -0.22 -1.66
CA ASP A 75 -6.47 -0.81 -1.29
C ASP A 75 -6.71 -2.04 -2.18
N ILE A 76 -6.56 -3.24 -1.62
CA ILE A 76 -6.75 -4.54 -2.31
C ILE A 76 -8.22 -4.96 -2.29
N ILE A 77 -8.87 -4.82 -1.14
CA ILE A 77 -10.31 -5.04 -0.96
C ILE A 77 -10.90 -3.85 -0.21
N GLY A 78 -11.94 -3.25 -0.78
CA GLY A 78 -12.48 -2.00 -0.27
C GLY A 78 -13.65 -1.47 -1.10
N ARG A 79 -14.04 -0.24 -0.82
CA ARG A 79 -15.07 0.48 -1.59
C ARG A 79 -14.44 1.11 -2.83
N PRO A 80 -15.20 1.35 -3.90
CA PRO A 80 -14.76 2.24 -4.97
C PRO A 80 -14.49 3.65 -4.41
N HIS A 81 -13.63 4.41 -5.10
CA HIS A 81 -13.23 5.76 -4.71
C HIS A 81 -13.62 6.78 -5.78
N GLN A 82 -14.30 7.85 -5.39
CA GLN A 82 -14.59 8.98 -6.27
C GLN A 82 -13.40 9.94 -6.28
N ASN A 83 -12.76 10.11 -7.43
CA ASN A 83 -11.69 11.10 -7.58
C ASN A 83 -12.24 12.53 -7.64
N PRO A 84 -11.49 13.51 -7.11
CA PRO A 84 -11.86 14.91 -7.23
C PRO A 84 -11.85 15.38 -8.69
N VAL A 85 -12.54 16.49 -8.95
CA VAL A 85 -12.43 17.20 -10.22
C VAL A 85 -11.09 17.94 -10.25
N GLY A 86 -10.34 17.77 -11.34
CA GLY A 86 -9.03 18.35 -11.54
C GLY A 86 -8.45 18.10 -12.92
N ASP A 87 -7.19 18.47 -13.11
CA ASP A 87 -6.45 18.27 -14.36
C ASP A 87 -5.52 17.05 -14.25
N PHE A 88 -6.10 15.86 -14.36
CA PHE A 88 -5.37 14.59 -14.38
C PHE A 88 -6.20 13.46 -15.02
N LYS A 89 -5.53 12.41 -15.48
CA LYS A 89 -6.11 11.29 -16.27
C LYS A 89 -7.37 10.65 -15.67
N TRP A 90 -7.45 10.57 -14.35
CA TRP A 90 -8.54 9.93 -13.61
C TRP A 90 -9.48 10.91 -12.90
N SER A 91 -9.41 12.19 -13.28
CA SER A 91 -10.25 13.26 -12.75
C SER A 91 -11.73 12.95 -12.88
N ASN A 92 -12.49 13.23 -11.81
CA ASN A 92 -13.94 13.02 -11.71
C ASN A 92 -14.42 11.57 -11.99
N LYS A 93 -13.54 10.58 -12.02
CA LYS A 93 -13.91 9.17 -12.23
C LYS A 93 -14.10 8.44 -10.90
N VAL A 94 -15.03 7.49 -10.90
CA VAL A 94 -15.12 6.46 -9.86
C VAL A 94 -14.13 5.35 -10.19
N ILE A 95 -13.16 5.12 -9.31
CA ILE A 95 -12.15 4.09 -9.45
C ILE A 95 -12.56 2.87 -8.62
N PRO A 96 -12.84 1.70 -9.23
CA PRO A 96 -13.14 0.49 -8.48
C PRO A 96 -11.93 0.05 -7.63
N CYS A 97 -12.18 -0.74 -6.59
CA CYS A 97 -11.12 -1.43 -5.86
C CYS A 97 -10.73 -2.71 -6.65
N PRO A 98 -9.45 -3.06 -6.81
CA PRO A 98 -8.28 -2.50 -6.13
C PRO A 98 -7.71 -1.22 -6.75
N HIS A 99 -7.20 -0.32 -5.90
CA HIS A 99 -6.62 0.96 -6.33
C HIS A 99 -5.51 1.47 -5.38
N LEU A 100 -4.70 2.39 -5.88
CA LEU A 100 -3.56 3.00 -5.20
C LEU A 100 -3.82 4.48 -4.89
N HIS A 101 -3.42 4.93 -3.71
CA HIS A 101 -3.32 6.33 -3.33
C HIS A 101 -1.86 6.68 -3.04
N ARG A 102 -1.41 7.87 -3.45
CA ARG A 102 -0.07 8.40 -3.14
C ARG A 102 -0.14 9.84 -2.65
N ALA A 103 0.62 10.17 -1.63
CA ALA A 103 0.64 11.51 -1.03
C ALA A 103 1.35 12.57 -1.89
N ASP A 104 2.19 12.15 -2.83
CA ASP A 104 2.89 13.05 -3.74
C ASP A 104 2.09 13.39 -5.01
N PHE A 105 0.82 12.98 -5.08
CA PHE A 105 -0.06 13.45 -6.15
C PHE A 105 -0.23 14.98 -6.05
N PRO A 106 0.16 15.77 -7.06
CA PRO A 106 0.14 17.22 -6.95
C PRO A 106 -1.25 17.76 -6.60
N LYS A 107 -1.33 18.69 -5.64
CA LYS A 107 -2.55 19.36 -5.13
C LYS A 107 -3.56 18.47 -4.39
N TYR A 108 -3.62 17.18 -4.70
CA TYR A 108 -4.67 16.28 -4.21
C TYR A 108 -4.16 15.20 -3.25
N GLY A 109 -2.87 14.89 -3.26
CA GLY A 109 -2.26 13.86 -2.40
C GLY A 109 -3.04 12.55 -2.42
N THR A 110 -3.26 11.97 -1.23
CA THR A 110 -3.97 10.69 -1.07
C THR A 110 -5.46 10.74 -1.34
N HIS A 111 -6.01 11.83 -1.87
CA HIS A 111 -7.39 11.90 -2.34
C HIS A 111 -7.57 11.38 -3.76
N VAL A 112 -6.48 11.07 -4.47
CA VAL A 112 -6.53 10.47 -5.81
C VAL A 112 -6.26 8.97 -5.74
N ALA A 113 -7.20 8.21 -6.29
CA ALA A 113 -7.07 6.80 -6.56
C ALA A 113 -6.63 6.54 -8.02
N VAL A 114 -5.72 5.59 -8.19
CA VAL A 114 -5.26 5.07 -9.48
C VAL A 114 -5.63 3.58 -9.56
N PRO A 115 -6.27 3.10 -10.63
CA PRO A 115 -6.68 1.69 -10.75
C PRO A 115 -5.46 0.76 -10.78
N LEU A 116 -5.53 -0.38 -10.08
CA LEU A 116 -4.45 -1.36 -10.06
C LEU A 116 -4.58 -2.48 -11.09
N LEU A 117 -5.77 -2.74 -11.63
CA LEU A 117 -5.98 -3.78 -12.65
C LEU A 117 -5.79 -3.27 -14.08
N GLU A 118 -5.79 -1.95 -14.27
CA GLU A 118 -5.54 -1.32 -15.56
C GLU A 118 -4.07 -0.93 -15.71
N LYS A 119 -3.55 -0.99 -16.94
CA LYS A 119 -2.19 -0.55 -17.24
C LYS A 119 -2.03 0.92 -16.84
N ASN A 120 -1.11 1.17 -15.92
CA ASN A 120 -0.74 2.50 -15.48
C ASN A 120 0.78 2.57 -15.25
N GLU A 121 1.32 3.78 -15.13
CA GLU A 121 2.77 4.02 -15.03
C GLU A 121 3.32 3.81 -13.61
N ASN A 122 2.46 3.59 -12.62
CA ASN A 122 2.86 3.55 -11.21
C ASN A 122 3.04 2.11 -10.72
N PHE A 123 1.93 1.36 -10.62
CA PHE A 123 1.89 0.04 -10.01
C PHE A 123 0.67 -0.71 -10.53
N GLN A 124 0.86 -1.97 -10.92
CA GLN A 124 -0.20 -2.80 -11.46
C GLN A 124 -0.21 -4.16 -10.75
N LEU A 125 -1.42 -4.64 -10.49
CA LEU A 125 -1.71 -6.02 -10.11
C LEU A 125 -2.47 -6.68 -11.27
N SER A 126 -2.25 -7.97 -11.45
CA SER A 126 -3.05 -8.81 -12.34
C SER A 126 -4.23 -9.40 -11.56
N GLN A 127 -5.25 -9.89 -12.29
CA GLN A 127 -6.36 -10.60 -11.68
C GLN A 127 -5.90 -11.84 -10.90
N ASN A 128 -4.83 -12.52 -11.36
CA ASN A 128 -4.27 -13.68 -10.68
C ASN A 128 -3.60 -13.30 -9.35
N ASP A 129 -2.97 -12.13 -9.27
CA ASP A 129 -2.33 -11.68 -8.02
C ASP A 129 -3.35 -11.52 -6.90
N LEU A 130 -4.55 -11.04 -7.25
CA LEU A 130 -5.61 -10.80 -6.27
C LEU A 130 -6.07 -12.07 -5.54
N ASN A 131 -5.82 -13.25 -6.11
CA ASN A 131 -6.16 -14.53 -5.49
C ASN A 131 -5.18 -14.96 -4.38
N ASN A 132 -4.08 -14.22 -4.20
CA ASN A 132 -3.06 -14.52 -3.20
C ASN A 132 -2.60 -13.23 -2.51
N LEU A 133 -3.01 -13.04 -1.26
CA LEU A 133 -2.69 -11.81 -0.52
C LEU A 133 -1.18 -11.68 -0.23
N CYS A 134 -0.44 -12.78 -0.12
CA CYS A 134 1.02 -12.73 0.01
C CYS A 134 1.67 -12.18 -1.27
N GLU A 135 1.20 -12.59 -2.45
CA GLU A 135 1.71 -12.06 -3.72
C GLU A 135 1.34 -10.58 -3.88
N CYS A 136 0.13 -10.17 -3.50
CA CYS A 136 -0.23 -8.75 -3.42
C CYS A 136 0.72 -7.96 -2.52
N LEU A 137 1.05 -8.49 -1.33
CA LEU A 137 1.97 -7.84 -0.40
C LEU A 137 3.40 -7.78 -0.97
N LYS A 138 3.93 -8.88 -1.51
CA LYS A 138 5.27 -8.91 -2.12
C LYS A 138 5.41 -7.89 -3.25
N LYS A 139 4.42 -7.82 -4.14
CA LYS A 139 4.39 -6.83 -5.22
C LYS A 139 4.30 -5.40 -4.69
N THR A 140 3.51 -5.18 -3.63
CA THR A 140 3.45 -3.88 -2.96
C THR A 140 4.78 -3.51 -2.34
N LEU A 141 5.45 -4.42 -1.63
CA LEU A 141 6.78 -4.19 -1.04
C LEU A 141 7.82 -3.86 -2.12
N LYS A 142 7.77 -4.58 -3.25
CA LYS A 142 8.66 -4.30 -4.40
C LYS A 142 8.40 -2.91 -4.98
N PHE A 143 7.14 -2.52 -5.15
CA PHE A 143 6.76 -1.17 -5.56
C PHE A 143 7.23 -0.10 -4.57
N LEU A 144 7.23 -0.40 -3.26
CA LEU A 144 7.72 0.49 -2.21
C LEU A 144 9.24 0.49 -2.04
N ASN A 145 9.99 -0.09 -2.99
CA ASN A 145 11.46 -0.22 -2.96
C ASN A 145 12.00 -0.90 -1.70
N VAL A 146 11.32 -1.96 -1.23
CA VAL A 146 11.84 -2.81 -0.16
C VAL A 146 12.79 -3.85 -0.75
N ASP A 147 14.04 -3.87 -0.29
CA ASP A 147 15.12 -4.60 -0.96
C ASP A 147 15.26 -6.06 -0.48
N ASN A 148 15.15 -6.29 0.83
CA ASN A 148 15.38 -7.60 1.45
C ASN A 148 14.11 -8.48 1.50
N ILE A 149 13.18 -8.33 0.55
CA ILE A 149 11.92 -9.11 0.53
C ILE A 149 12.20 -10.61 0.48
N ASN A 150 13.18 -11.03 -0.32
CA ASN A 150 13.52 -12.44 -0.53
C ASN A 150 14.18 -13.10 0.69
N SER A 151 14.56 -12.32 1.70
CA SER A 151 15.07 -12.85 2.97
C SER A 151 13.96 -13.33 3.91
N TYR A 152 12.69 -13.10 3.55
CA TYR A 152 11.54 -13.46 4.36
C TYR A 152 10.59 -14.41 3.63
N ASN A 153 10.01 -15.32 4.39
CA ASN A 153 8.87 -16.12 3.99
C ASN A 153 7.57 -15.36 4.30
N PHE A 154 6.56 -15.54 3.46
CA PHE A 154 5.26 -14.90 3.63
C PHE A 154 4.19 -15.97 3.85
N ARG A 155 3.39 -15.80 4.89
CA ARG A 155 2.30 -16.72 5.20
C ARG A 155 0.98 -15.99 5.14
N GLU A 156 0.07 -16.58 4.37
CA GLU A 156 -1.34 -16.23 4.44
C GLU A 156 -1.94 -17.04 5.58
N GLN A 157 -2.62 -16.37 6.51
CA GLN A 157 -3.20 -17.05 7.66
C GLN A 157 -4.63 -17.56 7.42
N GLU A 158 -5.28 -17.17 6.31
CA GLU A 158 -6.44 -17.81 5.64
C GLU A 158 -7.05 -16.81 4.65
N SER A 159 -7.80 -17.37 3.68
CA SER A 159 -8.28 -16.82 2.39
C SER A 159 -8.75 -15.36 2.37
N LEU A 160 -8.99 -14.81 1.17
CA LEU A 160 -9.56 -13.46 0.95
C LEU A 160 -10.87 -13.18 1.72
N PHE A 161 -11.51 -14.21 2.25
CA PHE A 161 -12.75 -14.17 3.03
C PHE A 161 -12.56 -14.84 4.39
#